data_AF-A0A5K0YVM8-F1
#
_entry.id   AF-A0A5K0YVM8-F1
#
_cell.length_a   1.000
_cell.length_b   1.000
_cell.length_c   1.000
_cell.angle_alpha   90.00
_cell.angle_beta   90.00
_cell.angle_gamma   90.00
#
_symmetry.space_group_name_H-M   'P 1'
#
loop_
_entity.id
_entity.type
_entity.pdbx_description
1 polymer ?
#
loop_
_entity_poly.entity_id
_entity_poly.type
_entity_poly.pdbx_seq_one_letter_code
_entity_poly.pdbx_strand_id
1 'polypeptide(L)' 'GGKNPSFQEKFIFTLIEGLREVTVQVWNSNTLTMDDHIGSG' A
#
# COMPACT_ATOMS: atom_id res chain seq x y z
N GLY A 1 0.27 14.87 -8.47
CA GLY A 1 0.67 13.45 -8.55
C GLY A 1 0.14 12.85 -9.83
N GLY A 2 0.93 12.01 -10.50
CA GLY A 2 0.41 11.21 -11.62
C GLY A 2 -0.71 10.30 -11.11
N LYS A 3 -1.81 10.19 -11.87
CA LYS A 3 -2.99 9.40 -11.46
C LYS A 3 -2.85 7.89 -11.74
N ASN A 4 -1.75 7.47 -12.36
CA ASN A 4 -1.48 6.08 -12.75
C ASN A 4 -0.06 5.68 -12.33
N PRO A 5 0.24 5.61 -11.02
CA PRO A 5 1.55 5.14 -10.56
C PRO A 5 1.73 3.65 -10.84
N SER A 6 2.96 3.24 -11.17
CA SER A 6 3.37 1.83 -11.19
C SER A 6 4.36 1.59 -10.05
N PHE A 7 4.03 0.66 -9.18
CA PHE A 7 4.87 0.20 -8.08
C PHE A 7 5.63 -1.04 -8.55
N GLN A 8 6.95 -0.92 -8.72
CA GLN A 8 7.81 -2.01 -9.20
C GLN A 8 8.66 -2.59 -8.07
N GLU A 9 8.17 -2.50 -6.84
CA GLU A 9 8.82 -2.98 -5.64
C GLU A 9 8.49 -4.45 -5.36
N LYS A 10 9.44 -5.17 -4.77
CA LYS A 10 9.26 -6.53 -4.26
C LYS A 10 9.27 -6.51 -2.74
N PHE A 11 8.18 -6.97 -2.14
CA PHE A 11 8.07 -7.16 -0.70
C PHE A 11 8.20 -8.65 -0.36
N ILE A 12 8.99 -8.96 0.67
CA ILE A 12 9.21 -10.34 1.13
C ILE A 12 8.69 -10.42 2.56
N PHE A 13 7.73 -11.31 2.80
CA PHE A 13 7.17 -11.57 4.11
C PHE A 13 7.47 -13.01 4.52
N THR A 14 7.77 -13.24 5.79
CA THR A 14 7.81 -14.60 6.35
C THR A 14 6.39 -15.07 6.58
N LEU A 15 6.06 -16.27 6.11
CA LEU A 15 4.78 -16.89 6.40
C LEU A 15 4.72 -17.28 7.87
N ILE A 16 3.67 -16.82 8.56
CA ILE A 16 3.37 -17.18 9.94
C ILE A 16 2.14 -18.08 9.94
N GLU A 17 2.17 -19.14 10.74
CA GLU A 17 1.03 -20.02 10.91
C GLU A 17 -0.22 -19.23 11.34
N GLY A 18 -1.34 -19.49 10.69
CA GLY A 18 -2.61 -18.81 10.97
C GLY A 18 -2.83 -17.48 10.23
N LEU A 19 -1.81 -16.92 9.57
CA LEU A 19 -2.00 -15.78 8.67
C LEU A 19 -2.67 -16.24 7.37
N ARG A 20 -3.79 -15.61 7.01
CA ARG A 20 -4.63 -16.05 5.87
C ARG A 20 -4.72 -15.06 4.72
N GLU A 21 -4.46 -13.79 4.99
CA GLU A 21 -4.69 -12.72 4.04
C GLU A 21 -3.64 -11.63 4.22
N VAL A 22 -3.27 -11.00 3.11
CA VAL A 22 -2.47 -9.79 3.07
C VAL A 22 -3.32 -8.73 2.40
N THR A 23 -3.60 -7.65 3.13
CA THR A 23 -4.34 -6.49 2.58
C THR A 23 -3.34 -5.42 2.16
N VAL A 24 -3.52 -4.90 0.95
CA VAL A 24 -2.76 -3.78 0.39
C VAL A 24 -3.61 -2.51 0.50
N GLN A 25 -2.98 -1.40 0.86
CA GLN A 25 -3.63 -0.08 0.87
C GLN A 25 -2.77 0.91 0.08
N VAL A 26 -3.41 1.80 -0.65
CA VAL A 26 -2.78 2.86 -1.44
C VAL A 26 -3.16 4.20 -0.83
N TRP A 27 -2.14 5.00 -0.54
CA TRP A 27 -2.28 6.31 0.08
C TRP A 27 -1.60 7.38 -0.79
N ASN A 28 -2.23 8.55 -0.87
CA ASN A 28 -1.65 9.74 -1.46
C ASN A 28 -0.92 10.53 -0.38
N SER A 29 0.40 10.61 -0.47
CA SER A 29 1.22 11.28 0.56
C SER A 29 1.23 12.80 0.40
N ASN A 30 1.04 13.52 1.50
CA ASN A 30 1.01 14.98 1.58
C ASN A 30 2.06 15.50 2.57
N THR A 31 2.72 16.62 2.28
CA THR A 31 3.83 17.14 3.13
C THR A 31 3.34 18.03 4.29
N LEU A 32 2.21 18.71 4.13
CA LEU A 32 1.70 19.71 5.09
C LEU A 32 0.34 19.34 5.70
N THR A 33 -0.27 18.28 5.19
CA THR A 33 -1.58 17.78 5.63
C THR A 33 -1.48 16.27 5.83
N MET A 34 -2.54 15.66 6.35
CA MET A 34 -2.61 14.20 6.44
C MET A 34 -2.66 13.58 5.04
N ASP A 35 -2.19 12.34 4.96
CA ASP A 35 -2.28 11.51 3.76
C ASP A 35 -3.72 11.09 3.50
N ASP A 36 -4.06 10.88 2.23
CA ASP A 36 -5.39 10.46 1.80
C ASP A 36 -5.41 8.97 1.42
N HIS A 37 -6.33 8.19 1.97
CA HIS A 37 -6.56 6.82 1.52
C HIS A 37 -7.26 6.84 0.15
N ILE A 38 -6.69 6.16 -0.85
CA ILE A 38 -7.20 6.18 -2.23
C ILE A 38 -7.58 4.79 -2.77
N GLY A 39 -7.37 3.72 -2.00
CA GLY A 39 -7.85 2.38 -2.38
C GLY A 39 -7.18 1.26 -1.59
N SER A 40 -7.77 0.07 -1.67
CA SER A 40 -7.27 -1.15 -1.04
C SER A 40 -7.46 -2.36 -1.95
N GLY A 41 -6.79 -3.47 -1.66
CA GLY A 41 -6.92 -4.75 -2.37
C GLY A 41 -6.22 -5.90 -1.67
#